data_AF-A0A6J1MY57-F1
#
_entry.id   AF-A0A6J1MY57-F1
#
_cell.length_a   1.000
_cell.length_b   1.000
_cell.length_c   1.000
_cell.angle_alpha   90.00
_cell.angle_beta   90.00
_cell.angle_gamma   90.00
#
_symmetry.space_group_name_H-M   'P 1'
#
loop_
_entity.id
_entity.type
_entity.pdbx_description
1 polymer ?
#
loop_
_entity_poly.entity_id
_entity_poly.type
_entity_poly.pdbx_seq_one_letter_code
_entity_poly.pdbx_strand_id
1 'polypeptide(L)'
;MIARPWTDDLPKCRNTCVASYFSPLDGTNSANDDYLCFYCQTEDNACLYGVFEPHNGLEAARFIMQRMAAELLFPPPSINNTDEEVRERLRNAFISVEKAYIENYDGMIAERTSLQYRLQLLNTHTAQMNPNCDNILQRLKEIDQHLSGGATVVIALVHNNKLYVANVGETRALLCRTDDNAVLRVVQLTVDHSLNNEDELLRLSQLGLDVNKLRNAQYLGNQTGTRCLGNHLVKGLYKAFPSISAASSEPVVAAPEIHGPIALDESCRFLVLVSAGVYKRIQEVKGSSEQTNKQLSQIIVESFRKQSDFKRVSQIALDEIEQEFLTYCVRNSLTPKPNTHVTLLIRNFNFLPPIPQNDSSAIQKQNAVRFNPIVQSKSNTLINEIDSDVYSSGNDLENESNIDTNRSIESSSDIYPSRPYDKDRRIKGYVDFSCYYENVAKARKNRTLPSFIK
;
A
#
# COMPACT_ATOMS: atom_id res chain seq x y z
N MET A 1 0.60 -29.58 -20.46
CA MET A 1 -0.09 -28.29 -20.25
C MET A 1 0.76 -27.48 -19.29
N ILE A 2 1.34 -26.36 -19.71
CA ILE A 2 1.97 -25.43 -18.77
C ILE A 2 0.82 -24.53 -18.30
N ALA A 3 0.40 -24.68 -17.04
CA ALA A 3 -0.66 -23.87 -16.46
C ALA A 3 -0.11 -22.45 -16.20
N ARG A 4 -0.26 -21.58 -17.19
CA ARG A 4 0.06 -20.15 -17.07
C ARG A 4 -1.16 -19.43 -16.49
N PRO A 5 -1.00 -18.38 -15.65
CA PRO A 5 -2.13 -17.60 -15.18
C PRO A 5 -2.95 -17.03 -16.34
N TRP A 6 -4.28 -17.07 -16.25
CA TRP A 6 -5.15 -16.50 -17.29
C TRP A 6 -4.94 -14.99 -17.48
N THR A 7 -4.42 -14.31 -16.45
CA THR A 7 -4.07 -12.88 -16.48
C THR A 7 -2.96 -12.56 -17.49
N ASP A 8 -2.20 -13.56 -17.94
CA ASP A 8 -1.18 -13.39 -18.98
C ASP A 8 -1.80 -13.10 -20.34
N ASP A 9 -3.00 -13.63 -20.60
CA ASP A 9 -3.74 -13.48 -21.84
C ASP A 9 -4.49 -12.14 -21.94
N LEU A 10 -4.48 -11.33 -20.87
CA LEU A 10 -5.10 -10.01 -20.86
C LEU A 10 -4.43 -9.07 -21.89
N PRO A 11 -5.21 -8.25 -22.63
CA PRO A 11 -4.65 -7.29 -23.58
C PRO A 11 -3.73 -6.29 -22.87
N LYS A 12 -2.44 -6.32 -23.19
CA LYS A 12 -1.43 -5.53 -22.47
C LYS A 12 -1.48 -4.05 -22.84
N CYS A 13 -1.46 -3.17 -21.84
CA CYS A 13 -1.34 -1.73 -22.05
C CYS A 13 0.05 -1.39 -22.66
N ARG A 14 0.07 -0.81 -23.87
CA ARG A 14 1.31 -0.58 -24.63
C ARG A 14 2.30 0.33 -23.89
N ASN A 15 1.80 1.36 -23.22
CA ASN A 15 2.61 2.38 -22.54
C ASN A 15 2.99 1.99 -21.11
N THR A 16 3.13 0.70 -20.85
CA THR A 16 3.54 0.15 -19.55
C THR A 16 4.78 -0.71 -19.72
N CYS A 17 5.76 -0.60 -18.83
CA CYS A 17 6.86 -1.55 -18.70
C CYS A 17 6.89 -2.11 -17.28
N VAL A 18 7.37 -3.34 -17.15
CA VAL A 18 7.40 -4.09 -15.90
C VAL A 18 8.69 -4.88 -15.83
N ALA A 19 9.29 -4.93 -14.64
CA ALA A 19 10.27 -5.92 -14.29
C ALA A 19 9.90 -6.51 -12.93
N SER A 20 9.97 -7.84 -12.82
CA SER A 20 9.60 -8.56 -11.61
C SER A 20 10.48 -9.80 -11.44
N TYR A 21 11.00 -10.03 -10.24
CA TYR A 21 11.76 -11.22 -9.90
C TYR A 21 11.81 -11.43 -8.39
N PHE A 22 12.28 -12.61 -7.97
CA PHE A 22 12.68 -12.88 -6.59
C PHE A 22 14.20 -12.81 -6.48
N SER A 23 14.74 -12.19 -5.43
CA SER A 23 16.19 -12.12 -5.26
C SER A 23 16.79 -13.54 -5.20
N PRO A 24 17.86 -13.79 -5.97
CA PRO A 24 18.41 -15.13 -6.11
C PRO A 24 19.02 -15.62 -4.79
N LEU A 25 18.89 -16.93 -4.51
CA LEU A 25 19.45 -17.58 -3.33
C LEU A 25 20.99 -17.61 -3.36
N ASP A 26 21.59 -17.84 -4.53
CA ASP A 26 23.04 -18.03 -4.72
C ASP A 26 23.62 -17.17 -5.87
N GLY A 27 22.99 -16.03 -6.18
CA GLY A 27 23.38 -15.20 -7.33
C GLY A 27 23.08 -15.80 -8.71
N THR A 28 22.42 -16.96 -8.76
CA THR A 28 21.87 -17.56 -9.98
C THR A 28 20.42 -17.14 -10.15
N ASN A 29 20.11 -16.50 -11.28
CA ASN A 29 18.74 -16.10 -11.62
C ASN A 29 17.87 -17.36 -11.75
N SER A 30 17.06 -17.64 -10.73
CA SER A 30 15.89 -18.48 -10.90
C SER A 30 14.92 -17.69 -11.77
N ALA A 31 14.86 -18.04 -13.06
CA ALA A 31 13.83 -17.61 -13.97
C ALA A 31 12.50 -18.26 -13.58
N ASN A 32 11.99 -17.93 -12.40
CA ASN A 32 10.61 -18.24 -12.07
C ASN A 32 9.76 -17.14 -12.69
N ASP A 33 8.97 -17.51 -13.70
CA ASP A 33 7.93 -16.71 -14.39
C ASP A 33 6.77 -16.32 -13.46
N ASP A 34 7.01 -16.22 -12.15
CA ASP A 34 6.02 -15.87 -11.14
C ASP A 34 5.86 -14.36 -11.04
N TYR A 35 5.35 -13.77 -12.12
CA TYR A 35 4.96 -12.37 -12.14
C TYR A 35 3.75 -12.18 -11.23
N LEU A 36 3.98 -11.72 -10.00
CA LEU A 36 2.92 -11.30 -9.08
C LEU A 36 2.49 -9.85 -9.38
N CYS A 37 2.14 -9.63 -10.64
CA CYS A 37 1.63 -8.37 -11.15
C CYS A 37 0.81 -8.62 -12.42
N PHE A 38 -0.12 -7.73 -12.71
CA PHE A 38 -0.77 -7.70 -14.01
C PHE A 38 -0.96 -6.26 -14.49
N TYR A 39 -1.11 -6.12 -15.80
CA TYR A 39 -1.46 -4.85 -16.42
C TYR A 39 -2.23 -5.12 -17.70
N CYS A 40 -3.30 -4.37 -17.92
CA CYS A 40 -4.12 -4.52 -19.10
C CYS A 40 -4.80 -3.22 -19.52
N GLN A 41 -5.34 -3.24 -20.72
CA GLN A 41 -6.20 -2.19 -21.28
C GLN A 41 -7.47 -2.86 -21.80
N THR A 42 -8.63 -2.38 -21.35
CA THR A 42 -9.94 -2.87 -21.79
C THR A 42 -10.32 -2.26 -23.15
N GLU A 43 -11.36 -2.80 -23.77
CA GLU A 43 -11.93 -2.26 -25.02
C GLU A 43 -12.42 -0.80 -24.84
N ASP A 44 -13.03 -0.50 -23.70
CA ASP A 44 -13.46 0.86 -23.28
C ASP A 44 -12.30 1.76 -22.81
N ASN A 45 -11.06 1.43 -23.18
CA ASN A 45 -9.86 2.22 -22.90
C ASN A 45 -9.50 2.39 -21.41
N ALA A 46 -10.17 1.67 -20.51
CA ALA A 46 -9.77 1.63 -19.11
C ALA A 46 -8.46 0.85 -18.99
N CYS A 47 -7.50 1.36 -18.22
CA CYS A 47 -6.24 0.66 -17.98
C CYS A 47 -6.14 0.26 -16.52
N LEU A 48 -5.85 -1.01 -16.26
CA LEU A 48 -5.75 -1.56 -14.92
C LEU A 48 -4.35 -2.12 -14.69
N TYR A 49 -3.80 -1.82 -13.52
CA TYR A 49 -2.45 -2.21 -13.09
C TYR A 49 -2.51 -2.76 -11.67
N GLY A 50 -1.77 -3.83 -11.39
CA GLY A 50 -1.68 -4.39 -10.05
C GLY A 50 -0.30 -4.95 -9.75
N VAL A 51 0.20 -4.70 -8.54
CA VAL A 51 1.42 -5.30 -7.99
C VAL A 51 1.06 -5.98 -6.67
N PHE A 52 1.48 -7.23 -6.52
CA PHE A 52 1.14 -8.12 -5.41
C PHE A 52 2.43 -8.61 -4.77
N GLU A 53 2.69 -8.20 -3.53
CA GLU A 53 3.86 -8.66 -2.79
C GLU A 53 3.46 -9.78 -1.83
N PRO A 54 4.03 -10.99 -2.00
CA PRO A 54 3.61 -12.16 -1.25
C PRO A 54 4.11 -12.14 0.19
N HIS A 55 3.30 -12.67 1.10
CA HIS A 55 3.67 -12.99 2.48
C HIS A 55 3.58 -14.49 2.69
N ASN A 56 4.65 -15.08 3.27
CA ASN A 56 4.68 -16.47 3.74
C ASN A 56 4.19 -17.54 2.75
N GLY A 57 4.34 -17.30 1.44
CA GLY A 57 3.96 -18.26 0.39
C GLY A 57 3.49 -17.57 -0.89
N LEU A 58 3.69 -18.22 -2.04
CA LEU A 58 3.30 -17.68 -3.34
C LEU A 58 1.88 -18.05 -3.75
N GLU A 59 1.35 -19.17 -3.26
CA GLU A 59 0.04 -19.71 -3.64
C GLU A 59 -1.09 -18.71 -3.34
N ALA A 60 -1.13 -18.19 -2.11
CA ALA A 60 -2.10 -17.18 -1.70
C ALA A 60 -2.01 -15.91 -2.56
N ALA A 61 -0.80 -15.40 -2.81
CA ALA A 61 -0.60 -14.21 -3.63
C ALA A 61 -1.04 -14.41 -5.09
N ARG A 62 -0.76 -15.58 -5.69
CA ARG A 62 -1.23 -15.94 -7.04
C ARG A 62 -2.75 -16.04 -7.10
N PHE A 63 -3.39 -16.61 -6.07
CA PHE A 63 -4.85 -16.68 -5.97
C PHE A 63 -5.45 -15.27 -5.87
N ILE A 64 -4.93 -14.45 -4.96
CA ILE A 64 -5.36 -13.06 -4.74
C ILE A 64 -5.23 -12.25 -6.03
N MET A 65 -4.11 -12.36 -6.74
CA MET A 65 -3.88 -11.66 -8.01
C MET A 65 -4.91 -12.04 -9.08
N GLN A 66 -5.12 -13.34 -9.30
CA GLN A 66 -6.06 -13.82 -10.31
C GLN A 66 -7.50 -13.46 -9.96
N ARG A 67 -7.89 -13.56 -8.68
CA ARG A 67 -9.24 -13.19 -8.25
C ARG A 67 -9.45 -11.69 -8.35
N MET A 68 -8.47 -10.88 -7.94
CA MET A 68 -8.54 -9.42 -8.05
C MET A 68 -8.71 -8.96 -9.50
N ALA A 69 -7.95 -9.56 -10.44
CA ALA A 69 -8.13 -9.27 -11.86
C ALA A 69 -9.56 -9.61 -12.33
N ALA A 70 -10.13 -10.73 -11.88
CA ALA A 70 -11.47 -11.13 -12.27
C ALA A 70 -12.55 -10.16 -11.74
N GLU A 71 -12.48 -9.79 -10.45
CA GLU A 71 -13.44 -8.87 -9.81
C GLU A 71 -13.45 -7.48 -10.45
N LEU A 72 -12.30 -7.03 -10.96
CA LEU A 72 -12.19 -5.70 -11.55
C LEU A 72 -12.53 -5.67 -13.05
N LEU A 73 -12.35 -6.79 -13.76
CA LEU A 73 -12.47 -6.88 -15.21
C LEU A 73 -13.73 -7.58 -15.71
N PHE A 74 -14.50 -8.27 -14.86
CA PHE A 74 -15.70 -9.00 -15.26
C PHE A 74 -16.94 -8.60 -14.46
N PRO A 75 -17.82 -7.73 -15.00
CA PRO A 75 -17.67 -7.00 -16.26
C PRO A 75 -16.60 -5.89 -16.17
N PRO A 76 -16.01 -5.43 -17.29
CA PRO A 76 -15.00 -4.37 -17.25
C PRO A 76 -15.61 -3.02 -16.82
N PRO A 77 -14.79 -2.04 -16.41
CA PRO A 77 -15.27 -0.68 -16.15
C PRO A 77 -15.87 -0.09 -17.43
N SER A 78 -17.11 0.41 -17.33
CA SER A 78 -17.81 1.06 -18.43
C SER A 78 -17.50 2.55 -18.43
N ILE A 79 -17.37 3.14 -19.62
CA ILE A 79 -17.14 4.58 -19.80
C ILE A 79 -18.16 5.47 -19.07
N ASN A 80 -19.38 4.97 -18.82
CA ASN A 80 -20.43 5.71 -18.12
C ASN A 80 -20.33 5.62 -16.60
N ASN A 81 -19.39 4.83 -16.06
CA ASN A 81 -19.29 4.67 -14.61
C ASN A 81 -18.90 5.99 -13.94
N THR A 82 -19.65 6.33 -12.89
CA THR A 82 -19.37 7.52 -12.08
C THR A 82 -18.14 7.32 -11.21
N ASP A 83 -17.55 8.42 -10.71
CA ASP A 83 -16.37 8.35 -9.84
C ASP A 83 -16.66 7.57 -8.54
N GLU A 84 -17.90 7.60 -8.02
CA GLU A 84 -18.32 6.80 -6.86
C GLU A 84 -18.44 5.31 -7.22
N GLU A 85 -19.04 4.98 -8.37
CA GLU A 85 -19.13 3.59 -8.83
C GLU A 85 -17.76 2.95 -9.05
N VAL A 86 -16.79 3.73 -9.54
CA VAL A 86 -15.40 3.26 -9.69
C VAL A 86 -14.75 3.01 -8.32
N ARG A 87 -14.94 3.92 -7.35
CA ARG A 87 -14.43 3.73 -5.98
C ARG A 87 -15.08 2.52 -5.31
N GLU A 88 -16.38 2.34 -5.49
CA GLU A 88 -17.13 1.23 -4.92
C GLU A 88 -16.75 -0.10 -5.57
N ARG A 89 -16.51 -0.13 -6.89
CA ARG A 89 -15.95 -1.29 -7.58
C ARG A 89 -14.59 -1.70 -6.98
N LEU A 90 -13.68 -0.74 -6.78
CA LEU A 90 -12.39 -1.02 -6.15
C LEU A 90 -12.58 -1.59 -4.74
N ARG A 91 -13.42 -0.95 -3.91
CA ARG A 91 -13.71 -1.41 -2.54
C ARG A 91 -14.26 -2.84 -2.52
N ASN A 92 -15.26 -3.12 -3.36
CA ASN A 92 -15.91 -4.42 -3.43
C ASN A 92 -14.99 -5.52 -3.95
N ALA A 93 -14.06 -5.19 -4.86
CA ALA A 93 -13.07 -6.17 -5.31
C ALA A 93 -12.19 -6.67 -4.16
N PHE A 94 -11.70 -5.80 -3.28
CA PHE A 94 -10.91 -6.23 -2.11
C PHE A 94 -11.74 -7.06 -1.12
N ILE A 95 -13.00 -6.66 -0.86
CA ILE A 95 -13.91 -7.42 0.01
C ILE A 95 -14.17 -8.82 -0.56
N SER A 96 -14.49 -8.89 -1.86
CA SER A 96 -14.79 -10.15 -2.54
C SER A 96 -13.57 -11.07 -2.58
N VAL A 97 -12.38 -10.53 -2.86
CA VAL A 97 -11.12 -11.31 -2.87
C VAL A 97 -10.79 -11.87 -1.49
N GLU A 98 -10.93 -11.08 -0.43
CA GLU A 98 -10.71 -11.55 0.94
C GLU A 98 -11.69 -12.66 1.30
N LYS A 99 -12.98 -12.48 0.99
CA LYS A 99 -13.99 -13.50 1.23
C LYS A 99 -13.69 -14.80 0.46
N ALA A 100 -13.35 -14.68 -0.82
CA ALA A 100 -13.00 -15.82 -1.67
C ALA A 100 -11.75 -16.55 -1.16
N TYR A 101 -10.78 -15.83 -0.57
CA TYR A 101 -9.64 -16.46 0.09
C TYR A 101 -10.10 -17.32 1.27
N ILE A 102 -10.95 -16.79 2.16
CA ILE A 102 -11.46 -17.56 3.31
C ILE A 102 -12.25 -18.79 2.84
N GLU A 103 -13.11 -18.64 1.84
CA GLU A 103 -13.86 -19.75 1.24
C GLU A 103 -12.92 -20.82 0.64
N ASN A 104 -11.83 -20.41 -0.01
CA ASN A 104 -10.84 -21.32 -0.59
C ASN A 104 -10.08 -22.14 0.48
N TYR A 105 -9.89 -21.57 1.68
CA TYR A 105 -9.16 -22.22 2.78
C TYR A 105 -10.07 -22.78 3.89
N ASP A 106 -11.40 -22.72 3.74
CA ASP A 106 -12.38 -23.12 4.76
C ASP A 106 -12.18 -24.56 5.26
N GLY A 107 -11.94 -25.49 4.34
CA GLY A 107 -11.65 -26.89 4.70
C GLY A 107 -10.40 -27.04 5.56
N MET A 108 -9.34 -26.26 5.30
CA MET A 108 -8.11 -26.28 6.10
C MET A 108 -8.33 -25.64 7.48
N ILE A 109 -9.12 -24.57 7.55
CA ILE A 109 -9.48 -23.92 8.81
C ILE A 109 -10.30 -24.88 9.69
N ALA A 110 -11.25 -25.61 9.10
CA ALA A 110 -12.04 -26.62 9.80
C ALA A 110 -11.17 -27.80 10.28
N GLU A 111 -10.30 -28.33 9.42
CA GLU A 111 -9.35 -29.40 9.78
C GLU A 111 -8.47 -28.96 10.95
N ARG A 112 -7.85 -27.78 10.86
CA ARG A 112 -7.01 -27.21 11.91
C ARG A 112 -7.73 -27.11 13.24
N THR A 113 -8.96 -26.59 13.24
CA THR A 113 -9.78 -26.44 14.45
C THR A 113 -10.06 -27.80 15.10
N SER A 114 -10.40 -28.80 14.30
CA SER A 114 -10.59 -30.18 14.77
C SER A 114 -9.31 -30.77 15.36
N LEU A 115 -8.17 -30.62 14.66
CA LEU A 115 -6.86 -31.08 15.13
C LEU A 115 -6.46 -30.43 16.46
N GLN A 116 -6.67 -29.12 16.60
CA GLN A 116 -6.37 -28.37 17.82
C GLN A 116 -7.23 -28.83 18.99
N TYR A 117 -8.52 -29.10 18.78
CA TYR A 117 -9.39 -29.64 19.81
C TYR A 117 -8.94 -31.04 20.27
N ARG A 118 -8.60 -31.93 19.33
CA ARG A 118 -8.06 -33.26 19.67
C ARG A 118 -6.76 -33.16 20.46
N LEU A 119 -5.87 -32.25 20.11
CA LEU A 119 -4.61 -32.05 20.82
C LEU A 119 -4.84 -31.61 22.28
N GLN A 120 -5.83 -30.76 22.54
CA GLN A 120 -6.19 -30.34 23.90
C GLN A 120 -6.71 -31.52 24.76
N LEU A 121 -7.51 -32.41 24.17
CA LEU A 121 -7.98 -33.63 24.84
C LEU A 121 -6.84 -34.60 25.16
N LEU A 122 -5.82 -34.69 24.30
CA LEU A 122 -4.66 -35.56 24.54
C LEU A 122 -3.74 -35.00 25.63
N ASN A 123 -3.51 -33.69 25.63
CA ASN A 123 -2.65 -33.03 26.63
C ASN A 123 -3.21 -33.08 28.06
N THR A 124 -4.52 -33.23 28.23
CA THR A 124 -5.16 -33.36 29.54
C THR A 124 -5.10 -34.78 30.11
N HIS A 125 -4.80 -35.79 29.29
CA HIS A 125 -4.87 -37.20 29.68
C HIS A 125 -3.53 -37.95 29.71
N THR A 126 -2.45 -37.42 29.11
CA THR A 126 -1.14 -38.12 29.10
C THR A 126 0.05 -37.15 29.11
N ALA A 127 0.86 -37.18 30.17
CA ALA A 127 2.11 -36.42 30.30
C ALA A 127 3.32 -37.05 29.57
N GLN A 128 3.12 -37.99 28.65
CA GLN A 128 4.22 -38.68 27.95
C GLN A 128 3.95 -38.84 26.44
N MET A 129 4.98 -38.47 25.67
CA MET A 129 5.13 -38.48 24.21
C MET A 129 4.38 -39.63 23.52
N ASN A 130 3.18 -39.35 23.00
CA ASN A 130 2.43 -40.26 22.16
C ASN A 130 2.75 -39.92 20.69
N PRO A 131 3.19 -40.86 19.84
CA PRO A 131 3.49 -40.61 18.42
C PRO A 131 2.29 -40.04 17.64
N ASN A 132 1.06 -40.20 18.13
CA ASN A 132 -0.12 -39.56 17.56
C ASN A 132 -0.13 -38.03 17.77
N CYS A 133 0.46 -37.52 18.85
CA CYS A 133 0.58 -36.08 19.09
C CYS A 133 1.54 -35.44 18.09
N ASP A 134 2.67 -36.09 17.80
CA ASP A 134 3.67 -35.58 16.86
C ASP A 134 3.09 -35.45 15.44
N ASN A 135 2.31 -36.44 15.00
CA ASN A 135 1.61 -36.37 13.71
C ASN A 135 0.60 -35.22 13.65
N ILE A 136 -0.14 -34.98 14.75
CA ILE A 136 -1.09 -33.86 14.83
C ILE A 136 -0.35 -32.52 14.77
N LEU A 137 0.75 -32.38 15.51
CA LEU A 137 1.57 -31.16 15.52
C LEU A 137 2.19 -30.89 14.15
N GLN A 138 2.69 -31.93 13.48
CA GLN A 138 3.22 -31.80 12.12
C GLN A 138 2.13 -31.33 11.16
N ARG A 139 0.95 -31.94 11.19
CA ARG A 139 -0.16 -31.54 10.32
C ARG A 139 -0.66 -30.12 10.61
N LEU A 140 -0.73 -29.72 11.88
CA LEU A 140 -1.06 -28.35 12.27
C LEU A 140 -0.04 -27.36 11.70
N LYS A 141 1.26 -27.68 11.76
CA LYS A 141 2.33 -26.83 11.21
C LYS A 141 2.20 -26.68 9.69
N GLU A 142 1.90 -27.75 8.98
CA GLU A 142 1.64 -27.71 7.53
C GLU A 142 0.46 -26.79 7.21
N ILE A 143 -0.66 -26.95 7.93
CA ILE A 143 -1.84 -26.10 7.72
C ILE A 143 -1.53 -24.63 8.04
N ASP A 144 -0.85 -24.36 9.16
CA ASP A 144 -0.44 -23.01 9.55
C ASP A 144 0.45 -22.37 8.48
N GLN A 145 1.32 -23.13 7.82
CA GLN A 145 2.14 -22.62 6.72
C GLN A 145 1.28 -22.11 5.55
N HIS A 146 0.24 -22.85 5.14
CA HIS A 146 -0.66 -22.37 4.08
C HIS A 146 -1.54 -21.20 4.54
N LEU A 147 -2.09 -21.25 5.75
CA LEU A 147 -2.94 -20.19 6.31
C LEU A 147 -2.17 -18.91 6.65
N SER A 148 -0.84 -18.99 6.77
CA SER A 148 0.03 -17.82 6.93
C SER A 148 0.22 -17.03 5.63
N GLY A 149 -0.13 -17.62 4.49
CA GLY A 149 0.04 -17.06 3.15
C GLY A 149 -0.91 -15.90 2.88
N GLY A 150 -0.39 -14.80 2.35
CA GLY A 150 -1.18 -13.61 1.99
C GLY A 150 -0.44 -12.71 1.00
N ALA A 151 -0.97 -11.51 0.78
CA ALA A 151 -0.31 -10.51 -0.05
C ALA A 151 -0.60 -9.08 0.39
N THR A 152 0.41 -8.23 0.23
CA THR A 152 0.27 -6.78 0.12
C THR A 152 -0.09 -6.45 -1.33
N VAL A 153 -1.02 -5.52 -1.55
CA VAL A 153 -1.56 -5.23 -2.89
C VAL A 153 -1.71 -3.74 -3.14
N VAL A 154 -1.24 -3.28 -4.29
CA VAL A 154 -1.57 -1.97 -4.85
C VAL A 154 -2.20 -2.14 -6.23
N ILE A 155 -3.34 -1.49 -6.44
CA ILE A 155 -4.08 -1.45 -7.71
C ILE A 155 -4.17 -0.01 -8.17
N ALA A 156 -3.92 0.23 -9.46
CA ALA A 156 -4.20 1.49 -10.12
C ALA A 156 -5.13 1.29 -11.30
N LEU A 157 -6.18 2.11 -11.37
CA LEU A 157 -7.15 2.14 -12.46
C LEU A 157 -7.14 3.52 -13.10
N VAL A 158 -6.84 3.57 -14.39
CA VAL A 158 -7.00 4.76 -15.21
C VAL A 158 -8.30 4.61 -16.00
N HIS A 159 -9.29 5.45 -15.69
CA HIS A 159 -10.61 5.43 -16.29
C HIS A 159 -11.03 6.87 -16.59
N ASN A 160 -11.47 7.16 -17.84
CA ASN A 160 -11.88 8.50 -18.26
C ASN A 160 -10.88 9.61 -17.91
N ASN A 161 -9.60 9.36 -18.19
CA ASN A 161 -8.51 10.29 -17.88
C ASN A 161 -8.38 10.67 -16.38
N LYS A 162 -8.95 9.84 -15.50
CA LYS A 162 -8.82 9.93 -14.06
C LYS A 162 -8.09 8.69 -13.54
N LEU A 163 -7.17 8.90 -12.60
CA LEU A 163 -6.45 7.85 -11.90
C LEU A 163 -7.09 7.60 -10.53
N TYR A 164 -7.33 6.33 -10.24
CA TYR A 164 -7.75 5.81 -8.95
C TYR A 164 -6.70 4.82 -8.47
N VAL A 165 -6.35 4.86 -7.19
CA VAL A 165 -5.38 3.95 -6.58
C VAL A 165 -5.99 3.33 -5.34
N ALA A 166 -5.93 2.01 -5.21
CA ALA A 166 -6.35 1.28 -4.02
C ALA A 166 -5.16 0.49 -3.46
N ASN A 167 -4.90 0.59 -2.15
CA ASN A 167 -3.76 -0.06 -1.51
C ASN A 167 -4.16 -0.81 -0.23
N VAL A 168 -3.56 -1.97 -0.04
CA VAL A 168 -3.55 -2.75 1.21
C VAL A 168 -2.13 -3.25 1.45
N GLY A 169 -1.39 -2.55 2.30
CA GLY A 169 -0.12 -3.00 2.86
C GLY A 169 0.99 -1.99 2.60
N GLU A 170 2.20 -2.48 2.35
CA GLU A 170 3.42 -1.68 2.18
C GLU A 170 3.81 -1.42 0.71
N THR A 171 3.02 -1.85 -0.28
CA THR A 171 3.25 -1.49 -1.68
C THR A 171 3.00 0.00 -1.90
N ARG A 172 3.73 0.61 -2.83
CA ARG A 172 3.60 2.06 -3.10
C ARG A 172 3.14 2.36 -4.52
N ALA A 173 2.32 3.40 -4.65
CA ALA A 173 2.08 4.08 -5.92
C ALA A 173 2.66 5.49 -5.89
N LEU A 174 3.46 5.87 -6.89
CA LEU A 174 4.03 7.20 -7.03
C LEU A 174 3.58 7.84 -8.34
N LEU A 175 3.08 9.07 -8.29
CA LEU A 175 2.80 9.86 -9.47
C LEU A 175 3.89 10.93 -9.63
N CYS A 176 4.58 10.88 -10.77
CA CYS A 176 5.58 11.87 -11.14
C CYS A 176 4.97 12.90 -12.09
N ARG A 177 4.99 14.17 -11.68
CA ARG A 177 4.40 15.32 -12.40
C ARG A 177 5.44 16.41 -12.57
N THR A 178 5.39 17.21 -13.63
CA THR A 178 6.22 18.42 -13.72
C THR A 178 5.44 19.64 -13.24
N ASP A 179 6.04 20.47 -12.40
CA ASP A 179 5.48 21.79 -12.10
C ASP A 179 5.68 22.78 -13.26
N ASP A 180 5.18 24.01 -13.10
CA ASP A 180 5.28 25.09 -14.10
C ASP A 180 6.73 25.48 -14.44
N ASN A 181 7.67 25.16 -13.55
CA ASN A 181 9.11 25.38 -13.76
C ASN A 181 9.80 24.18 -14.45
N ALA A 182 9.01 23.24 -14.99
CA ALA A 182 9.47 21.99 -15.58
C ALA A 182 10.28 21.11 -14.61
N VAL A 183 10.07 21.26 -13.30
CA VAL A 183 10.71 20.45 -12.27
C VAL A 183 9.85 19.24 -11.94
N LEU A 184 10.45 18.05 -11.99
CA LEU A 184 9.74 16.81 -11.66
C LEU A 184 9.47 16.69 -10.16
N ARG A 185 8.19 16.72 -9.78
CA ARG A 185 7.68 16.43 -8.43
C ARG A 185 7.25 14.98 -8.33
N VAL A 186 7.57 14.36 -7.20
CA VAL A 186 7.21 12.96 -6.90
C VAL A 186 6.20 12.99 -5.77
N VAL A 187 4.99 12.50 -6.04
CA VAL A 187 3.90 12.42 -5.07
C VAL A 187 3.63 10.95 -4.79
N GLN A 188 3.80 10.53 -3.54
CA GLN A 188 3.35 9.21 -3.10
C GLN A 188 1.83 9.26 -2.94
N LEU A 189 1.12 8.42 -3.70
CA LEU A 189 -0.34 8.38 -3.71
C LEU A 189 -0.92 7.47 -2.63
N THR A 190 -0.17 6.46 -2.18
CA THR A 190 -0.60 5.51 -1.14
C THR A 190 0.02 5.84 0.21
N VAL A 191 -0.59 5.42 1.31
CA VAL A 191 0.07 5.45 2.63
C VAL A 191 0.55 4.04 2.99
N ASP A 192 1.75 3.95 3.56
CA ASP A 192 2.30 2.66 4.00
C ASP A 192 1.52 2.17 5.23
N HIS A 193 0.90 0.99 5.13
CA HIS A 193 0.26 0.33 6.27
C HIS A 193 1.30 -0.46 7.08
N SER A 194 2.02 0.25 7.95
CA SER A 194 3.11 -0.30 8.77
C SER A 194 3.07 0.23 10.20
N LEU A 195 3.89 -0.33 11.09
CA LEU A 195 4.03 0.13 12.47
C LEU A 195 4.72 1.50 12.61
N ASN A 196 5.25 2.06 11.52
CA ASN A 196 5.78 3.43 11.48
C ASN A 196 4.68 4.48 11.16
N ASN A 197 3.48 4.04 10.80
CA ASN A 197 2.36 4.90 10.49
C ASN A 197 1.55 5.20 11.75
N GLU A 198 1.47 6.48 12.12
CA GLU A 198 0.76 6.94 13.31
C GLU A 198 -0.75 6.64 13.28
N ASP A 199 -1.38 6.71 12.12
CA ASP A 199 -2.81 6.41 11.96
C ASP A 199 -3.07 4.91 12.19
N GLU A 200 -2.17 4.04 11.73
CA GLU A 200 -2.25 2.60 11.99
C GLU A 200 -1.91 2.24 13.44
N LEU A 201 -0.94 2.91 14.06
CA LEU A 201 -0.67 2.75 15.49
C LEU A 201 -1.87 3.19 16.34
N LEU A 202 -2.53 4.29 15.99
CA LEU A 202 -3.74 4.74 16.65
C LEU A 202 -4.86 3.71 16.50
N ARG A 203 -5.07 3.18 15.29
CA ARG A 203 -6.05 2.10 15.04
C ARG A 203 -5.77 0.88 15.91
N LEU A 204 -4.52 0.40 15.97
CA LEU A 204 -4.14 -0.74 16.81
C LEU A 204 -4.29 -0.43 18.31
N SER A 205 -4.05 0.80 18.74
CA SER A 205 -4.27 1.25 20.11
C SER A 205 -5.74 1.18 20.51
N GLN A 206 -6.66 1.57 19.61
CA GLN A 206 -8.10 1.48 19.84
C GLN A 206 -8.58 0.04 19.98
N LEU A 207 -7.83 -0.93 19.46
CA LEU A 207 -8.08 -2.36 19.68
C LEU A 207 -7.54 -2.87 21.03
N GLY A 208 -6.88 -2.03 21.82
CA GLY A 208 -6.29 -2.40 23.11
C GLY A 208 -4.84 -2.89 23.04
N LEU A 209 -4.15 -2.71 21.91
CA LEU A 209 -2.73 -3.03 21.79
C LEU A 209 -1.84 -1.91 22.34
N ASP A 210 -0.71 -2.30 22.94
CA ASP A 210 0.26 -1.39 23.53
C ASP A 210 1.16 -0.77 22.45
N VAL A 211 0.92 0.51 22.16
CA VAL A 211 1.66 1.28 21.15
C VAL A 211 3.16 1.31 21.43
N ASN A 212 3.60 1.37 22.69
CA ASN A 212 5.02 1.44 23.02
C ASN A 212 5.75 0.13 22.69
N LYS A 213 5.06 -1.01 22.86
CA LYS A 213 5.58 -2.31 22.41
C LYS A 213 5.59 -2.41 20.90
N LEU A 214 4.52 -1.94 20.24
CA LEU A 214 4.39 -1.97 18.79
C LEU A 214 5.45 -1.11 18.07
N ARG A 215 5.78 0.08 18.59
CA ARG A 215 6.83 0.94 18.01
C ARG A 215 8.21 0.29 17.98
N ASN A 216 8.48 -0.58 18.95
CA ASN A 216 9.74 -1.32 19.04
C ASN A 216 9.65 -2.71 18.37
N ALA A 217 8.47 -3.08 17.87
CA ALA A 217 8.26 -4.35 17.21
C ALA A 217 8.55 -4.21 15.70
N GLN A 218 9.22 -5.22 15.16
CA GLN A 218 9.41 -5.33 13.71
C GLN A 218 8.21 -6.03 13.03
N TYR A 219 7.48 -6.86 13.78
CA TYR A 219 6.42 -7.71 13.24
C TYR A 219 5.13 -7.57 14.04
N LEU A 220 4.01 -7.56 13.32
CA LEU A 220 2.66 -7.71 13.84
C LEU A 220 2.21 -9.15 13.55
N GLY A 221 2.37 -10.05 14.54
CA GLY A 221 2.19 -11.48 14.33
C GLY A 221 3.33 -12.07 13.48
N ASN A 222 3.03 -12.47 12.25
CA ASN A 222 3.97 -13.11 11.32
C ASN A 222 4.31 -12.23 10.08
N GLN A 223 4.00 -10.94 10.10
CA GLN A 223 4.25 -10.01 8.98
C GLN A 223 4.63 -8.60 9.47
N THR A 224 5.20 -7.78 8.59
CA THR A 224 5.65 -6.40 8.90
C THR A 224 4.54 -5.36 8.73
N GLY A 225 3.63 -5.60 7.79
CA GLY A 225 2.50 -4.72 7.50
C GLY A 225 1.34 -4.87 8.49
N THR A 226 0.56 -3.80 8.64
CA THR A 226 -0.64 -3.77 9.50
C THR A 226 -1.93 -4.12 8.75
N ARG A 227 -1.86 -4.25 7.41
CA ARG A 227 -2.95 -4.66 6.52
C ARG A 227 -2.43 -5.58 5.44
N CYS A 228 -3.21 -6.60 5.08
CA CYS A 228 -2.92 -7.51 3.96
C CYS A 228 -4.21 -8.21 3.50
N LEU A 229 -4.18 -8.79 2.29
CA LEU A 229 -5.17 -9.79 1.87
C LEU A 229 -4.68 -11.21 2.25
N GLY A 230 -5.59 -12.08 2.66
CA GLY A 230 -5.28 -13.43 3.14
C GLY A 230 -4.62 -13.45 4.52
N ASN A 231 -3.68 -14.38 4.76
CA ASN A 231 -3.02 -14.57 6.06
C ASN A 231 -4.01 -14.68 7.22
N HIS A 232 -4.78 -15.78 7.22
CA HIS A 232 -5.79 -16.06 8.23
C HIS A 232 -5.22 -16.11 9.66
N LEU A 233 -3.91 -16.42 9.81
CA LEU A 233 -3.27 -16.52 11.11
C LEU A 233 -3.34 -15.21 11.92
N VAL A 234 -3.13 -14.06 11.28
CA VAL A 234 -3.17 -12.73 11.95
C VAL A 234 -4.53 -12.05 11.89
N LYS A 235 -5.50 -12.73 11.25
CA LYS A 235 -6.93 -12.40 11.22
C LYS A 235 -7.65 -13.39 12.11
N GLY A 236 -8.50 -14.28 11.62
CA GLY A 236 -9.31 -15.19 12.43
C GLY A 236 -8.60 -15.97 13.56
N LEU A 237 -7.28 -16.16 13.51
CA LEU A 237 -6.49 -16.82 14.56
C LEU A 237 -5.52 -15.90 15.32
N TYR A 238 -5.71 -14.57 15.28
CA TYR A 238 -4.80 -13.60 15.88
C TYR A 238 -4.55 -13.82 17.39
N LYS A 239 -5.51 -14.43 18.09
CA LYS A 239 -5.41 -14.79 19.52
C LYS A 239 -4.27 -15.78 19.80
N ALA A 240 -3.80 -16.54 18.81
CA ALA A 240 -2.67 -17.44 18.95
C ALA A 240 -1.31 -16.71 19.06
N PHE A 241 -1.25 -15.43 18.67
CA PHE A 241 -0.03 -14.62 18.77
C PHE A 241 -0.01 -13.80 20.06
N PRO A 242 0.91 -14.07 21.01
CA PRO A 242 0.95 -13.35 22.28
C PRO A 242 1.02 -11.82 22.12
N SER A 243 1.75 -11.33 21.12
CA SER A 243 1.96 -9.91 20.85
C SER A 243 0.70 -9.14 20.44
N ILE A 244 -0.30 -9.83 19.87
CA ILE A 244 -1.53 -9.21 19.35
C ILE A 244 -2.81 -9.84 19.93
N SER A 245 -2.68 -10.83 20.79
CA SER A 245 -3.80 -11.55 21.41
C SER A 245 -4.73 -10.65 22.26
N ALA A 246 -4.20 -9.54 22.78
CA ALA A 246 -4.97 -8.57 23.56
C ALA A 246 -5.94 -7.74 22.71
N ALA A 247 -5.84 -7.76 21.37
CA ALA A 247 -6.72 -7.00 20.50
C ALA A 247 -8.19 -7.41 20.67
N SER A 248 -9.11 -6.45 20.68
CA SER A 248 -10.55 -6.68 20.81
C SER A 248 -11.19 -7.25 19.55
N SER A 249 -10.62 -6.97 18.38
CA SER A 249 -10.99 -7.53 17.06
C SER A 249 -9.74 -7.81 16.23
N GLU A 250 -9.91 -8.23 14.97
CA GLU A 250 -8.79 -8.51 14.07
C GLU A 250 -7.84 -7.30 13.94
N PRO A 251 -6.56 -7.43 14.34
CA PRO A 251 -5.61 -6.32 14.31
C PRO A 251 -5.10 -6.04 12.89
N VAL A 252 -4.98 -7.08 12.07
CA VAL A 252 -4.67 -6.98 10.65
C VAL A 252 -5.98 -6.99 9.87
N VAL A 253 -6.15 -6.02 8.97
CA VAL A 253 -7.39 -5.91 8.16
C VAL A 253 -7.10 -5.94 6.66
N ALA A 254 -8.11 -6.31 5.88
CA ALA A 254 -8.09 -6.34 4.41
C ALA A 254 -8.66 -5.07 3.75
N ALA A 255 -9.09 -4.09 4.55
CA ALA A 255 -9.76 -2.88 4.06
C ALA A 255 -8.79 -1.99 3.26
N PRO A 256 -9.08 -1.70 1.97
CA PRO A 256 -8.24 -0.86 1.14
C PRO A 256 -8.37 0.61 1.51
N GLU A 257 -7.26 1.32 1.40
CA GLU A 257 -7.26 2.78 1.28
C GLU A 257 -7.38 3.14 -0.20
N ILE A 258 -8.36 3.97 -0.56
CA ILE A 258 -8.64 4.33 -1.95
C ILE A 258 -8.42 5.84 -2.11
N HIS A 259 -7.55 6.20 -3.05
CA HIS A 259 -7.25 7.58 -3.43
C HIS A 259 -7.69 7.89 -4.85
N GLY A 260 -8.15 9.12 -5.06
CA GLY A 260 -8.67 9.62 -6.33
C GLY A 260 -10.17 9.91 -6.28
N PRO A 261 -10.76 10.42 -7.37
CA PRO A 261 -10.15 10.58 -8.69
C PRO A 261 -9.02 11.62 -8.74
N ILE A 262 -7.94 11.30 -9.45
CA ILE A 262 -6.87 12.24 -9.78
C ILE A 262 -6.94 12.53 -11.28
N ALA A 263 -7.18 13.78 -11.67
CA ALA A 263 -7.18 14.16 -13.08
C ALA A 263 -5.78 14.00 -13.68
N LEU A 264 -5.69 13.32 -14.82
CA LEU A 264 -4.45 13.16 -15.57
C LEU A 264 -4.32 14.27 -16.61
N ASP A 265 -3.61 15.33 -16.28
CA ASP A 265 -3.33 16.43 -17.19
C ASP A 265 -1.97 16.27 -17.90
N GLU A 266 -1.61 17.27 -18.71
CA GLU A 266 -0.35 17.31 -19.44
C GLU A 266 0.88 17.38 -18.52
N SER A 267 0.72 17.68 -17.23
CA SER A 267 1.82 17.71 -16.26
C SER A 267 2.23 16.30 -15.81
N CYS A 268 1.31 15.33 -15.87
CA CYS A 268 1.55 13.95 -15.47
C CYS A 268 2.53 13.28 -16.43
N ARG A 269 3.65 12.79 -15.90
CA ARG A 269 4.73 12.18 -16.69
C ARG A 269 4.64 10.68 -16.69
N PHE A 270 4.66 10.06 -15.51
CA PHE A 270 4.55 8.61 -15.36
C PHE A 270 4.05 8.24 -13.97
N LEU A 271 3.39 7.09 -13.89
CA LEU A 271 2.96 6.41 -12.66
C LEU A 271 3.90 5.24 -12.39
N VAL A 272 4.25 5.04 -11.13
CA VAL A 272 5.06 3.92 -10.64
C VAL A 272 4.24 3.12 -9.64
N LEU A 273 4.16 1.80 -9.82
CA LEU A 273 3.75 0.86 -8.78
C LEU A 273 4.96 0.00 -8.40
N VAL A 274 5.22 -0.14 -7.09
CA VAL A 274 6.47 -0.73 -6.61
C VAL A 274 6.26 -1.56 -5.34
N SER A 275 6.93 -2.72 -5.28
CA SER A 275 6.96 -3.58 -4.08
C SER A 275 7.91 -3.05 -3.00
N ALA A 276 7.69 -3.45 -1.76
CA ALA A 276 8.53 -3.09 -0.63
C ALA A 276 9.96 -3.58 -0.78
N GLY A 277 10.17 -4.76 -1.38
CA GLY A 277 11.50 -5.27 -1.71
C GLY A 277 12.37 -4.33 -2.57
N VAL A 278 11.79 -3.41 -3.35
CA VAL A 278 12.56 -2.42 -4.12
C VAL A 278 12.96 -1.23 -3.27
N TYR A 279 11.98 -0.52 -2.69
CA TYR A 279 12.27 0.74 -2.02
C TYR A 279 12.96 0.52 -0.65
N LYS A 280 12.75 -0.63 0.01
CA LYS A 280 13.47 -0.98 1.24
C LYS A 280 14.96 -1.16 0.99
N ARG A 281 15.38 -1.69 -0.16
CA ARG A 281 16.82 -1.74 -0.52
C ARG A 281 17.43 -0.36 -0.67
N ILE A 282 16.72 0.57 -1.30
CA ILE A 282 17.16 1.98 -1.38
C ILE A 282 17.28 2.57 0.04
N GLN A 283 16.32 2.30 0.93
CA GLN A 283 16.36 2.73 2.33
C GLN A 283 17.55 2.15 3.08
N GLU A 284 17.85 0.87 2.91
CA GLU A 284 18.98 0.19 3.54
C GLU A 284 20.32 0.80 3.09
N VAL A 285 20.49 1.04 1.78
CA VAL A 285 21.72 1.61 1.22
C VAL A 285 21.92 3.07 1.65
N LYS A 286 20.85 3.88 1.64
CA LYS A 286 20.95 5.33 1.78
C LYS A 286 20.63 5.84 3.19
N GLY A 287 20.01 5.02 4.03
CA GLY A 287 19.67 5.36 5.42
C GLY A 287 18.57 6.41 5.59
N SER A 288 17.79 6.73 4.55
CA SER A 288 16.73 7.74 4.62
C SER A 288 15.43 7.26 3.97
N SER A 289 14.35 7.18 4.76
CA SER A 289 12.99 6.87 4.31
C SER A 289 12.33 8.02 3.55
N GLU A 290 12.63 9.27 3.92
CA GLU A 290 12.04 10.48 3.32
C GLU A 290 12.53 10.71 1.88
N GLN A 291 13.79 10.37 1.60
CA GLN A 291 14.38 10.59 0.27
C GLN A 291 14.21 9.40 -0.68
N THR A 292 13.69 8.26 -0.20
CA THR A 292 13.60 7.01 -0.97
C THR A 292 12.84 7.18 -2.29
N ASN A 293 11.66 7.82 -2.25
CA ASN A 293 10.82 7.98 -3.45
C ASN A 293 11.46 8.92 -4.48
N LYS A 294 12.20 9.93 -3.98
CA LYS A 294 12.98 10.85 -4.81
C LYS A 294 14.12 10.11 -5.52
N GLN A 295 14.85 9.25 -4.80
CA GLN A 295 15.94 8.44 -5.34
C GLN A 295 15.44 7.37 -6.31
N LEU A 296 14.33 6.68 -6.00
CA LEU A 296 13.71 5.76 -6.94
C LEU A 296 13.33 6.46 -8.25
N SER A 297 12.72 7.64 -8.16
CA SER A 297 12.35 8.43 -9.33
C SER A 297 13.58 8.97 -10.09
N GLN A 298 14.70 9.25 -9.41
CA GLN A 298 16.00 9.57 -10.04
C GLN A 298 16.44 8.43 -10.95
N ILE A 299 16.55 7.23 -10.39
CA ILE A 299 17.03 6.04 -11.10
C ILE A 299 16.12 5.74 -12.30
N ILE A 300 14.80 5.88 -12.15
CA ILE A 300 13.85 5.70 -13.25
C ILE A 300 14.07 6.74 -14.36
N VAL A 301 14.21 8.02 -14.03
CA VAL A 301 14.44 9.08 -15.02
C VAL A 301 15.78 8.90 -15.75
N GLU A 302 16.82 8.49 -15.04
CA GLU A 302 18.10 8.15 -15.64
C GLU A 302 17.99 6.94 -16.56
N SER A 303 17.20 5.94 -16.18
CA SER A 303 16.91 4.75 -17.00
C SER A 303 16.16 5.13 -18.30
N PHE A 304 15.19 6.04 -18.23
CA PHE A 304 14.54 6.60 -19.43
C PHE A 304 15.52 7.32 -20.37
N ARG A 305 16.59 7.94 -19.84
CA ARG A 305 17.60 8.64 -20.65
C ARG A 305 18.62 7.68 -21.26
N LYS A 306 18.93 6.58 -20.57
CA LYS A 306 19.90 5.56 -21.01
C LYS A 306 19.33 4.63 -22.10
N GLN A 307 18.01 4.53 -22.26
CA GLN A 307 17.37 3.52 -23.10
C GLN A 307 16.46 4.11 -24.18
N SER A 308 16.55 3.56 -25.39
CA SER A 308 15.59 3.81 -26.47
C SER A 308 14.36 2.92 -26.37
N ASP A 309 14.51 1.68 -25.86
CA ASP A 309 13.40 0.76 -25.64
C ASP A 309 12.77 0.98 -24.26
N PHE A 310 11.56 1.57 -24.27
CA PHE A 310 10.78 1.81 -23.07
C PHE A 310 10.50 0.53 -22.26
N LYS A 311 10.38 -0.64 -22.90
CA LYS A 311 10.09 -1.90 -22.20
C LYS A 311 11.21 -2.34 -21.26
N ARG A 312 12.44 -1.89 -21.50
CA ARG A 312 13.62 -2.22 -20.69
C ARG A 312 13.86 -1.28 -19.51
N VAL A 313 13.16 -0.15 -19.44
CA VAL A 313 13.38 0.89 -18.41
C VAL A 313 13.22 0.33 -16.99
N SER A 314 12.15 -0.45 -16.73
CA SER A 314 11.93 -1.04 -15.41
C SER A 314 13.03 -2.04 -15.03
N GLN A 315 13.49 -2.86 -15.97
CA GLN A 315 14.55 -3.84 -15.71
C GLN A 315 15.86 -3.17 -15.33
N ILE A 316 16.26 -2.15 -16.08
CA ILE A 316 17.52 -1.44 -15.83
C ILE A 316 17.49 -0.66 -14.53
N ALA A 317 16.36 -0.05 -14.20
CA ALA A 317 16.19 0.61 -12.91
C ALA A 317 16.34 -0.39 -11.75
N LEU A 318 15.76 -1.59 -11.87
CA LEU A 318 15.91 -2.64 -10.86
C LEU A 318 17.33 -3.19 -10.80
N ASP A 319 17.99 -3.40 -11.94
CA ASP A 319 19.37 -3.90 -11.98
C ASP A 319 20.33 -2.91 -11.29
N GLU A 320 20.13 -1.60 -11.50
CA GLU A 320 20.92 -0.55 -10.84
C GLU A 320 20.72 -0.54 -9.32
N ILE A 321 19.46 -0.65 -8.86
CA ILE A 321 19.12 -0.73 -7.43
C ILE A 321 19.72 -1.99 -6.80
N GLU A 322 19.61 -3.14 -7.46
CA GLU A 322 20.12 -4.42 -6.95
C GLU A 322 21.65 -4.40 -6.87
N GLN A 323 22.33 -3.90 -7.90
CA GLN A 323 23.80 -3.80 -7.90
C GLN A 323 24.31 -2.90 -6.78
N GLU A 324 23.66 -1.75 -6.55
CA GLU A 324 24.04 -0.85 -5.45
C GLU A 324 23.81 -1.53 -4.08
N PHE A 325 22.67 -2.20 -3.92
CA PHE A 325 22.33 -2.94 -2.71
C PHE A 325 23.31 -4.07 -2.40
N LEU A 326 23.62 -4.92 -3.37
CA LEU A 326 24.59 -6.01 -3.19
C LEU A 326 25.99 -5.48 -2.88
N THR A 327 26.41 -4.39 -3.52
CA THR A 327 27.68 -3.71 -3.21
C THR A 327 27.71 -3.20 -1.77
N TYR A 328 26.60 -2.62 -1.30
CA TYR A 328 26.45 -2.19 0.10
C TYR A 328 26.53 -3.38 1.07
N CYS A 329 25.85 -4.51 0.77
CA CYS A 329 25.90 -5.71 1.59
C CYS A 329 27.32 -6.27 1.70
N VAL A 330 28.03 -6.39 0.58
CA VAL A 330 29.43 -6.87 0.55
C VAL A 330 30.33 -5.96 1.39
N ARG A 331 30.22 -4.63 1.23
CA ARG A 331 31.03 -3.65 1.98
C ARG A 331 30.79 -3.71 3.49
N ASN A 332 29.57 -4.03 3.92
CA ASN A 332 29.18 -4.07 5.33
C ASN A 332 29.11 -5.49 5.90
N SER A 333 29.56 -6.51 5.15
CA SER A 333 29.47 -7.93 5.56
C SER A 333 28.06 -8.36 5.95
N LEU A 334 27.05 -7.84 5.24
CA LEU A 334 25.64 -8.21 5.42
C LEU A 334 25.26 -9.31 4.44
N THR A 335 24.38 -10.22 4.88
CA THR A 335 23.78 -11.23 4.00
C THR A 335 22.40 -10.74 3.54
N PRO A 336 22.19 -10.50 2.23
CA PRO A 336 20.88 -10.18 1.69
C PRO A 336 19.84 -11.23 2.06
N LYS A 337 18.60 -10.79 2.31
CA LYS A 337 17.48 -11.72 2.47
C LYS A 337 17.18 -12.40 1.12
N PRO A 338 17.30 -13.74 1.02
CA PRO A 338 16.97 -14.44 -0.22
C PRO A 338 15.46 -14.43 -0.47
N ASN A 339 15.05 -14.67 -1.72
CA ASN A 339 13.64 -14.74 -2.13
C ASN A 339 12.83 -13.49 -1.75
N THR A 340 13.47 -12.31 -1.76
CA THR A 340 12.78 -11.03 -1.61
C THR A 340 12.09 -10.70 -2.92
N HIS A 341 10.79 -10.40 -2.87
CA HIS A 341 10.01 -10.08 -4.06
C HIS A 341 10.24 -8.65 -4.54
N VAL A 342 10.59 -8.51 -5.81
CA VAL A 342 11.00 -7.25 -6.43
C VAL A 342 10.11 -7.02 -7.63
N THR A 343 9.30 -5.98 -7.62
CA THR A 343 8.50 -5.59 -8.77
C THR A 343 8.50 -4.08 -8.94
N LEU A 344 8.76 -3.66 -10.17
CA LEU A 344 8.63 -2.28 -10.61
C LEU A 344 7.79 -2.23 -11.88
N LEU A 345 6.63 -1.58 -11.79
CA LEU A 345 5.74 -1.31 -12.92
C LEU A 345 5.70 0.19 -13.16
N ILE A 346 5.94 0.59 -14.41
CA ILE A 346 5.94 1.99 -14.82
C ILE A 346 4.93 2.17 -15.96
N ARG A 347 3.91 3.00 -15.73
CA ARG A 347 2.99 3.48 -16.76
C ARG A 347 3.44 4.87 -17.20
N ASN A 348 3.92 4.98 -18.44
CA ASN A 348 4.33 6.25 -19.02
C ASN A 348 3.11 7.01 -19.55
N PHE A 349 2.86 8.23 -19.10
CA PHE A 349 1.82 9.09 -19.68
C PHE A 349 2.40 9.94 -20.81
N ASN A 350 3.35 10.82 -20.48
CA ASN A 350 3.89 11.84 -21.37
C ASN A 350 5.39 12.10 -21.11
N PHE A 351 6.14 11.11 -20.64
CA PHE A 351 7.59 11.20 -20.53
C PHE A 351 8.24 10.76 -21.84
N LEU A 352 8.79 11.71 -22.58
CA LEU A 352 9.46 11.44 -23.85
C LEU A 352 10.92 11.02 -23.60
N PRO A 353 11.41 9.96 -24.27
CA PRO A 353 12.84 9.68 -24.28
C PRO A 353 13.60 10.83 -24.98
N PRO A 354 14.90 11.03 -24.68
CA PRO A 354 15.69 12.02 -25.39
C PRO A 354 15.72 11.70 -26.90
N ILE A 355 15.39 12.68 -27.73
CA ILE A 355 15.57 12.56 -29.19
C ILE A 355 17.08 12.53 -29.46
N PRO A 356 17.60 11.57 -30.26
CA PRO A 356 18.99 11.62 -30.72
C PRO A 356 19.22 12.95 -31.44
N GLN A 357 20.26 13.71 -31.04
CA GLN A 357 20.63 14.96 -31.71
C GLN A 357 21.15 14.70 -33.13
N ASN A 358 20.25 14.43 -34.07
CA ASN A 358 20.50 14.45 -35.50
C ASN A 358 19.31 15.19 -36.14
N ASP A 359 19.23 16.50 -35.91
CA ASP A 359 18.83 17.49 -36.94
C ASP A 359 18.71 18.88 -36.32
N SER A 360 19.68 19.72 -36.66
CA SER A 360 19.70 21.15 -36.38
C SER A 360 18.77 21.88 -37.35
N SER A 361 17.46 21.92 -37.09
CA SER A 361 16.55 22.92 -37.68
C SER A 361 15.10 22.87 -37.16
N ALA A 362 14.88 23.02 -35.85
CA ALA A 362 13.65 23.65 -35.32
C ALA A 362 13.84 23.95 -33.83
N ILE A 363 13.91 25.23 -33.47
CA ILE A 363 13.77 25.64 -32.06
C ILE A 363 12.27 25.51 -31.70
N GLN A 364 11.82 24.29 -31.47
CA GLN A 364 10.65 24.07 -30.61
C GLN A 364 11.17 24.14 -29.17
N LYS A 365 10.47 24.86 -28.28
CA LYS A 365 10.79 24.92 -26.84
C LYS A 365 10.97 23.49 -26.32
N GLN A 366 12.21 23.05 -26.18
CA GLN A 366 12.50 21.67 -25.79
C GLN A 366 12.07 21.48 -24.33
N ASN A 367 11.20 20.49 -24.12
CA ASN A 367 10.78 19.93 -22.83
C ASN A 367 11.95 19.25 -22.10
N ALA A 368 13.01 20.00 -21.81
CA ALA A 368 14.10 19.55 -20.97
C ALA A 368 13.61 19.54 -19.52
N VAL A 369 13.03 18.42 -19.08
CA VAL A 369 12.67 18.21 -17.66
C VAL A 369 13.94 18.37 -16.82
N ARG A 370 14.04 19.50 -16.11
CA ARG A 370 15.11 19.73 -15.15
C ARG A 370 14.79 18.93 -13.90
N PHE A 371 15.69 18.03 -13.54
CA PHE A 371 15.45 17.14 -12.43
C PHE A 371 15.88 17.82 -11.12
N ASN A 372 14.93 18.34 -10.35
CA ASN A 372 15.16 18.79 -8.97
C ASN A 372 13.98 18.40 -8.05
N PRO A 373 13.86 17.13 -7.64
CA PRO A 373 12.63 16.64 -7.04
C PRO A 373 12.41 17.21 -5.67
N ILE A 374 11.16 17.57 -5.46
CA ILE A 374 10.62 17.88 -4.14
C ILE A 374 9.54 16.83 -3.89
N VAL A 375 9.66 16.18 -2.73
CA VAL A 375 8.69 15.20 -2.25
C VAL A 375 7.59 15.98 -1.54
N GLN A 376 6.34 15.73 -1.91
CA GLN A 376 5.18 16.20 -1.16
C GLN A 376 4.57 14.98 -0.47
N SER A 377 4.75 14.88 0.85
CA SER A 377 3.92 14.03 1.71
C SER A 377 2.66 14.79 2.06
N LYS A 378 1.48 14.22 1.80
CA LYS A 378 0.23 14.79 2.33
C LYS A 378 0.11 14.36 3.80
N SER A 379 0.26 15.30 4.72
CA SER A 379 -0.23 15.16 6.09
C SER A 379 -1.75 15.32 6.09
N ASN A 380 -2.49 14.45 6.78
CA ASN A 380 -3.95 14.46 6.88
C ASN A 380 -4.55 15.69 7.61
N THR A 381 -3.79 16.74 7.86
CA THR A 381 -4.18 17.90 8.68
C THR A 381 -4.39 19.21 7.91
N LEU A 382 -4.29 19.23 6.58
CA LEU A 382 -4.58 20.44 5.78
C LEU A 382 -5.61 20.12 4.69
N ILE A 383 -6.88 20.13 5.10
CA ILE A 383 -8.02 20.24 4.20
C ILE A 383 -8.34 21.73 4.08
N ASN A 384 -8.45 22.20 2.84
CA ASN A 384 -8.82 23.55 2.40
C ASN A 384 -7.73 24.62 2.54
N GLU A 385 -6.77 24.61 1.62
CA GLU A 385 -6.17 25.85 1.10
C GLU A 385 -5.49 25.51 -0.23
N ILE A 386 -6.20 25.74 -1.33
CA ILE A 386 -5.78 26.14 -2.68
C ILE A 386 -7.03 25.94 -3.54
N ASP A 387 -7.88 26.97 -3.55
CA ASP A 387 -8.70 27.41 -4.69
C ASP A 387 -9.68 28.46 -4.17
N SER A 388 -9.29 29.73 -4.24
CA SER A 388 -10.22 30.85 -4.35
C SER A 388 -9.44 32.14 -4.54
N ASP A 389 -9.28 32.53 -5.80
CA ASP A 389 -9.31 33.93 -6.16
C ASP A 389 -10.22 34.09 -7.37
N VAL A 390 -11.07 35.13 -7.30
CA VAL A 390 -11.99 35.65 -8.32
C VAL A 390 -13.37 34.96 -8.40
N TYR A 391 -14.35 35.45 -7.62
CA TYR A 391 -15.41 36.36 -8.11
C TYR A 391 -16.26 36.93 -6.97
N SER A 392 -16.71 38.16 -7.18
CA SER A 392 -17.41 39.05 -6.26
C SER A 392 -18.92 38.78 -6.11
N SER A 393 -19.39 39.05 -4.89
CA SER A 393 -20.66 39.73 -4.51
C SER A 393 -22.02 39.05 -4.75
N GLY A 394 -22.76 38.78 -3.65
CA GLY A 394 -24.22 38.66 -3.66
C GLY A 394 -24.86 37.85 -2.52
N ASN A 395 -25.18 38.53 -1.41
CA ASN A 395 -26.16 38.28 -0.33
C ASN A 395 -26.83 36.90 -0.12
N ASP A 396 -26.64 36.40 1.12
CA ASP A 396 -27.58 35.79 2.09
C ASP A 396 -28.86 35.06 1.63
N LEU A 397 -28.93 33.75 1.91
CA LEU A 397 -29.78 33.17 2.97
C LEU A 397 -29.57 31.65 3.10
N GLU A 398 -29.34 31.21 4.34
CA GLU A 398 -28.90 29.89 4.78
C GLU A 398 -30.00 28.81 4.71
N ASN A 399 -29.66 27.64 4.16
CA ASN A 399 -30.23 26.35 4.54
C ASN A 399 -29.40 25.25 3.87
N GLU A 400 -28.41 24.66 4.54
CA GLU A 400 -28.01 23.26 4.28
C GLU A 400 -27.40 22.61 5.53
N SER A 401 -27.96 21.46 5.85
CA SER A 401 -27.54 20.51 6.87
C SER A 401 -26.24 19.81 6.48
N ASN A 402 -25.21 19.92 7.32
CA ASN A 402 -24.02 19.07 7.24
C ASN A 402 -24.40 17.60 7.47
N ILE A 403 -24.31 16.80 6.40
CA ILE A 403 -24.39 15.34 6.45
C ILE A 403 -22.95 14.80 6.42
N ASP A 404 -22.49 14.34 7.58
CA ASP A 404 -21.22 13.61 7.74
C ASP A 404 -21.33 12.20 7.12
N THR A 405 -20.62 11.97 6.02
CA THR A 405 -20.40 10.63 5.47
C THR A 405 -19.15 10.00 6.06
N ASN A 406 -19.32 9.26 7.16
CA ASN A 406 -18.43 8.16 7.57
C ASN A 406 -19.07 7.37 8.72
N ARG A 407 -20.06 6.52 8.41
CA ARG A 407 -20.49 5.47 9.34
C ARG A 407 -21.18 4.32 8.61
N SER A 408 -20.46 3.24 8.39
CA SER A 408 -21.02 1.91 8.19
C SER A 408 -21.37 1.36 9.58
N ILE A 409 -22.66 1.09 9.82
CA ILE A 409 -23.14 0.31 10.97
C ILE A 409 -23.84 -0.91 10.41
N GLU A 410 -23.30 -2.09 10.71
CA GLU A 410 -24.04 -3.34 10.68
C GLU A 410 -25.12 -3.28 11.76
N SER A 411 -26.37 -3.49 11.34
CA SER A 411 -27.52 -3.50 12.24
C SER A 411 -27.52 -4.80 13.05
N SER A 412 -27.16 -4.71 14.33
CA SER A 412 -27.70 -5.58 15.37
C SER A 412 -28.37 -4.70 16.42
N SER A 413 -29.64 -5.01 16.66
CA SER A 413 -30.52 -4.31 17.58
C SER A 413 -30.09 -4.56 19.03
N ASP A 414 -29.74 -3.52 19.76
CA ASP A 414 -29.90 -3.50 21.22
C ASP A 414 -30.16 -2.07 21.72
N ILE A 415 -31.27 -1.95 22.44
CA ILE A 415 -31.85 -0.74 23.02
C ILE A 415 -31.01 -0.32 24.22
N TYR A 416 -30.42 0.88 24.20
CA TYR A 416 -29.98 1.59 25.40
C TYR A 416 -30.57 3.01 25.45
N PRO A 417 -30.97 3.49 26.65
CA PRO A 417 -31.86 4.63 26.80
C PRO A 417 -31.14 5.96 26.54
N SER A 418 -31.85 6.83 25.84
CA SER A 418 -31.49 8.18 25.43
C SER A 418 -30.95 9.01 26.61
N ARG A 419 -29.66 9.32 26.62
CA ARG A 419 -29.13 10.38 27.48
C ARG A 419 -29.47 11.74 26.85
N PRO A 420 -30.09 12.68 27.59
CA PRO A 420 -30.43 14.00 27.05
C PRO A 420 -29.14 14.75 26.69
N TYR A 421 -29.07 15.22 25.45
CA TYR A 421 -28.01 16.09 24.93
C TYR A 421 -28.18 17.49 25.52
N ASP A 422 -27.26 17.90 26.39
CA ASP A 422 -27.24 19.21 27.01
C ASP A 422 -26.48 20.20 26.10
N LYS A 423 -27.22 21.14 25.49
CA LYS A 423 -26.70 22.11 24.51
C LYS A 423 -25.62 23.03 25.11
N ASP A 424 -25.58 23.21 26.42
CA ASP A 424 -24.63 24.12 27.09
C ASP A 424 -23.39 23.39 27.65
N ARG A 425 -23.33 22.06 27.49
CA ARG A 425 -22.21 21.27 28.00
C ARG A 425 -21.00 21.39 27.08
N ARG A 426 -20.06 22.26 27.46
CA ARG A 426 -18.76 22.38 26.79
C ARG A 426 -18.04 21.03 26.80
N ILE A 427 -17.73 20.52 25.61
CA ILE A 427 -16.93 19.31 25.40
C ILE A 427 -15.52 19.62 25.89
N LYS A 428 -14.96 18.76 26.75
CA LYS A 428 -13.56 18.89 27.16
C LYS A 428 -12.67 18.74 25.93
N GLY A 429 -11.75 19.68 25.72
CA GLY A 429 -10.76 19.60 24.66
C GLY A 429 -10.01 18.26 24.76
N TYR A 430 -9.87 17.59 23.62
CA TYR A 430 -9.17 16.30 23.50
C TYR A 430 -7.66 16.42 23.79
N VAL A 431 -7.12 17.64 23.74
CA VAL A 431 -5.70 17.94 23.92
C VAL A 431 -5.54 18.93 25.07
N ASP A 432 -4.67 18.59 26.03
CA ASP A 432 -4.29 19.47 27.14
C ASP A 432 -3.10 20.35 26.73
N PHE A 433 -3.36 21.66 26.57
CA PHE A 433 -2.34 22.65 26.24
C PHE A 433 -1.72 23.32 27.47
N SER A 434 -2.00 22.85 28.68
CA SER A 434 -1.49 23.47 29.92
C SER A 434 0.04 23.58 29.92
N CYS A 435 0.73 22.52 29.49
CA CYS A 435 2.20 22.50 29.37
C CYS A 435 2.72 23.54 28.36
N TYR A 436 2.02 23.75 27.24
CA TYR A 436 2.37 24.79 26.27
C TYR A 436 2.26 26.19 26.89
N TYR A 437 1.14 26.49 27.55
CA TYR A 437 0.92 27.80 28.16
C TYR A 437 1.87 28.09 29.33
N GLU A 438 2.22 27.08 30.13
CA GLU A 438 3.23 27.21 31.18
C GLU A 438 4.61 27.57 30.61
N ASN A 439 5.01 26.90 29.52
CA ASN A 439 6.29 27.16 28.86
C ASN A 439 6.32 28.53 28.19
N VAL A 440 5.23 28.97 27.57
CA VAL A 440 5.09 30.34 27.03
C VAL A 440 5.18 31.37 28.15
N ALA A 441 4.50 31.16 29.28
CA ALA A 441 4.57 32.07 30.43
C ALA A 441 5.99 32.15 31.01
N LYS A 442 6.70 31.02 31.10
CA LYS A 442 8.09 30.95 31.56
C LYS A 442 9.04 31.68 30.59
N ALA A 443 8.87 31.48 29.28
CA ALA A 443 9.65 32.17 28.26
C ALA A 443 9.39 33.68 28.23
N ARG A 444 8.12 34.10 28.46
CA ARG A 444 7.74 35.51 28.58
C ARG A 444 8.38 36.16 29.82
N LYS A 445 8.42 35.45 30.96
CA LYS A 445 9.11 35.92 32.19
C LYS A 445 10.62 36.04 31.98
N ASN A 446 11.22 35.13 31.22
CA ASN A 446 12.66 35.10 30.95
C ASN A 446 13.10 35.97 29.76
N ARG A 447 12.17 36.67 29.08
CA ARG A 447 12.41 37.48 27.86
C ARG A 447 13.06 36.68 26.71
N THR A 448 12.82 35.38 26.66
CA THR A 448 13.32 34.48 25.60
C THR A 448 12.25 34.15 24.57
N LEU A 449 11.08 34.79 24.64
CA LEU A 449 9.98 34.56 23.70
C LEU A 449 10.28 35.29 22.37
N PRO A 450 10.19 34.61 21.21
CA PRO A 450 10.35 35.26 19.91
C PRO A 450 9.37 36.41 19.70
N SER A 451 9.83 37.48 19.04
CA SER A 451 9.08 38.73 18.87
C SER A 451 7.78 38.61 18.06
N PHE A 452 7.59 37.53 17.31
CA PHE A 452 6.38 37.25 16.53
C PHE A 452 5.26 36.58 17.35
N ILE A 453 5.52 36.17 18.60
CA ILE A 453 4.52 35.59 19.51
C ILE A 453 4.07 36.70 20.48
N LYS A 454 2.82 37.17 20.34
CA LYS A 454 2.24 38.21 21.21
C LYS A 454 1.77 37.67 22.55
#